data_AF-A0A2U1M772-F1
#
_entry.id   AF-A0A2U1M772-F1
#
_cell.length_a   1.000
_cell.length_b   1.000
_cell.length_c   1.000
_cell.angle_alpha   90.00
_cell.angle_beta   90.00
_cell.angle_gamma   90.00
#
_symmetry.space_group_name_H-M   'P 1'
#
loop_
_entity.id
_entity.type
_entity.pdbx_description
1 polymer ?
#
loop_
_entity_poly.entity_id
_entity_poly.type
_entity_poly.pdbx_seq_one_letter_code
_entity_poly.pdbx_strand_id
1 'polypeptide(L)'
;MFLTSFLKPPLPIPKCYVPALPGHVVVVYISDDHWVKDDKFGKNIKDEEGYTSFALVNKATGQALKHSIGVTYPVQLVDYNPGKLDKTVLWTMGRNLGDGYRAIRAVDNIHLNLDAYEGIPKLGGVHDGTHIVLWDWFGNDKQKWTIVAYYGKMVFYEGLNTFYNVRI
;
A
#
# COMPACT_ATOMS: atom_id res chain seq x y z
N MET A 1 -40.78 -1.51 -19.38
CA MET A 1 -39.79 -0.54 -18.90
C MET A 1 -39.06 -1.21 -17.74
N PHE A 2 -37.93 -1.85 -17.99
CA PHE A 2 -37.14 -2.51 -16.95
C PHE A 2 -35.86 -1.69 -16.75
N LEU A 3 -35.73 -1.07 -15.58
CA LEU A 3 -34.45 -0.51 -15.14
C LEU A 3 -33.53 -1.69 -14.79
N THR A 4 -32.51 -1.93 -15.60
CA THR A 4 -31.37 -2.74 -15.21
C THR A 4 -30.51 -1.92 -14.26
N SER A 5 -30.53 -2.25 -12.97
CA SER A 5 -29.55 -1.76 -12.01
C SER A 5 -28.19 -2.36 -12.38
N PHE A 6 -27.27 -1.53 -12.86
CA PHE A 6 -25.86 -1.90 -12.95
C PHE A 6 -25.33 -2.06 -11.53
N LEU A 7 -25.29 -3.30 -11.04
CA LEU A 7 -24.43 -3.65 -9.91
C LEU A 7 -23.00 -3.37 -10.38
N LYS A 8 -22.42 -2.27 -9.89
CA LYS A 8 -21.00 -1.97 -10.07
C LYS A 8 -20.23 -3.22 -9.60
N PRO A 9 -19.34 -3.82 -10.41
CA PRO A 9 -18.58 -4.98 -9.98
C PRO A 9 -17.87 -4.64 -8.66
N PRO A 10 -17.71 -5.60 -7.72
CA PRO A 10 -16.98 -5.36 -6.50
C PRO A 10 -15.63 -4.74 -6.84
N LEU A 11 -15.33 -3.60 -6.19
CA LEU A 11 -14.08 -2.87 -6.41
C LEU A 11 -12.92 -3.85 -6.29
N PRO A 12 -11.94 -3.83 -7.21
CA PRO A 12 -10.79 -4.72 -7.13
C PRO A 12 -10.09 -4.47 -5.79
N ILE A 13 -10.07 -5.48 -4.93
CA ILE A 13 -9.21 -5.51 -3.75
C ILE A 13 -7.78 -5.37 -4.29
N PRO A 14 -6.96 -4.43 -3.79
CA PRO A 14 -5.59 -4.29 -4.27
C PRO A 14 -4.86 -5.61 -4.05
N LYS A 15 -4.57 -6.29 -5.17
CA LYS A 15 -3.79 -7.52 -5.21
C LYS A 15 -2.35 -7.19 -5.45
N CYS A 16 -1.52 -7.98 -4.82
CA CYS A 16 -0.10 -8.07 -5.04
C CYS A 16 0.23 -9.07 -6.15
N TYR A 17 1.28 -8.81 -6.90
CA TYR A 17 1.85 -9.67 -7.93
C TYR A 17 3.34 -9.89 -7.64
N VAL A 18 3.86 -11.10 -7.82
CA VAL A 18 5.19 -11.59 -7.43
C VAL A 18 5.52 -12.75 -8.38
N PRO A 19 6.55 -12.65 -9.23
CA PRO A 19 7.05 -13.82 -9.93
C PRO A 19 7.73 -14.76 -8.92
N ALA A 20 7.15 -15.94 -8.68
CA ALA A 20 7.69 -16.93 -7.76
C ALA A 20 8.97 -17.59 -8.34
N LEU A 21 10.11 -17.47 -7.65
CA LEU A 21 11.28 -18.35 -7.82
C LEU A 21 11.89 -18.71 -6.46
N PRO A 22 12.52 -19.89 -6.31
CA PRO A 22 12.94 -20.39 -5.01
C PRO A 22 14.11 -19.55 -4.44
N GLY A 23 13.92 -19.04 -3.22
CA GLY A 23 14.98 -18.45 -2.39
C GLY A 23 15.03 -16.92 -2.23
N HIS A 24 13.93 -16.18 -2.43
CA HIS A 24 14.01 -14.72 -2.64
C HIS A 24 12.95 -13.89 -1.92
N VAL A 25 13.35 -12.66 -1.56
CA VAL A 25 12.52 -11.47 -1.21
C VAL A 25 11.18 -11.49 -1.93
N VAL A 26 10.09 -11.44 -1.15
CA VAL A 26 8.77 -11.17 -1.71
C VAL A 26 8.65 -9.67 -2.00
N VAL A 27 8.99 -9.27 -3.22
CA VAL A 27 8.59 -7.96 -3.73
C VAL A 27 7.17 -8.09 -4.26
N VAL A 28 6.18 -7.76 -3.44
CA VAL A 28 4.83 -7.54 -3.94
C VAL A 28 4.82 -6.28 -4.80
N TYR A 29 4.59 -6.49 -6.09
CA TYR A 29 4.19 -5.46 -7.00
C TYR A 29 2.70 -5.24 -6.83
N ILE A 30 2.26 -4.07 -6.37
CA ILE A 30 0.91 -3.65 -6.75
C ILE A 30 1.03 -3.35 -8.25
N SER A 31 0.47 -4.24 -9.08
CA SER A 31 0.84 -4.34 -10.49
C SER A 31 0.52 -3.07 -11.29
N ASP A 32 1.29 -2.97 -12.38
CA ASP A 32 1.37 -1.99 -13.45
C ASP A 32 2.13 -0.70 -13.10
N ASP A 33 2.92 -0.20 -14.08
CA ASP A 33 3.82 0.97 -14.11
C ASP A 33 3.15 2.34 -13.79
N HIS A 34 2.23 2.38 -12.83
CA HIS A 34 1.24 3.43 -12.69
C HIS A 34 1.16 4.02 -11.29
N TRP A 35 1.75 3.43 -10.25
CA TRP A 35 1.65 4.00 -8.91
C TRP A 35 2.54 5.23 -8.73
N VAL A 36 1.95 6.31 -8.23
CA VAL A 36 2.66 7.55 -7.91
C VAL A 36 2.37 7.93 -6.47
N LYS A 37 3.45 8.30 -5.80
CA LYS A 37 3.41 9.03 -4.55
C LYS A 37 3.15 10.50 -4.85
N ASP A 38 1.92 10.95 -4.57
CA ASP A 38 1.52 12.35 -4.71
C ASP A 38 1.68 13.06 -3.36
N ASP A 39 2.69 13.93 -3.27
CA ASP A 39 3.05 14.68 -2.07
C ASP A 39 2.36 16.08 -1.99
N LYS A 40 1.35 16.36 -2.82
CA LYS A 40 0.72 17.69 -2.92
C LYS A 40 0.21 18.23 -1.58
N PHE A 41 -0.37 17.38 -0.75
CA PHE A 41 -0.84 17.76 0.59
C PHE A 41 0.26 17.72 1.67
N GLY A 42 1.43 17.12 1.38
CA GLY A 42 2.48 16.85 2.35
C GLY A 42 3.11 18.09 2.98
N LYS A 43 3.03 19.25 2.32
CA LYS A 43 3.50 20.52 2.90
C LYS A 43 2.65 20.99 4.09
N ASN A 44 1.34 20.72 4.06
CA ASN A 44 0.39 21.27 5.02
C ASN A 44 -0.20 20.22 5.96
N ILE A 45 -0.22 18.96 5.52
CA ILE A 45 -0.80 17.86 6.28
C ILE A 45 0.30 16.91 6.71
N LYS A 46 0.44 16.77 8.02
CA LYS A 46 1.38 15.90 8.71
C LYS A 46 0.62 14.98 9.66
N ASP A 47 1.22 13.85 9.99
CA ASP A 47 0.73 13.02 11.09
C ASP A 47 1.11 13.59 12.46
N GLU A 48 0.67 12.92 13.53
CA GLU A 48 0.92 13.27 14.93
C GLU A 48 2.42 13.38 15.28
N GLU A 49 3.28 12.62 14.58
CA GLU A 49 4.73 12.67 14.75
C GLU A 49 5.42 13.70 13.83
N GLY A 50 4.66 14.42 13.00
CA GLY A 50 5.15 15.49 12.14
C GLY A 50 5.66 15.03 10.75
N TYR A 51 5.51 13.76 10.40
CA TYR A 51 5.87 13.25 9.07
C TYR A 51 4.88 13.75 8.02
N THR A 52 5.41 14.15 6.86
CA THR A 52 4.60 14.71 5.78
C THR A 52 3.75 13.64 5.11
N SER A 53 2.51 14.00 4.81
CA SER A 53 1.58 13.09 4.14
C SER A 53 1.81 12.98 2.63
N PHE A 54 1.30 11.88 2.07
CA PHE A 54 1.24 11.63 0.64
C PHE A 54 0.00 10.78 0.31
N ALA A 55 -0.49 10.90 -0.91
CA ALA A 55 -1.44 9.93 -1.47
C ALA A 55 -0.67 8.91 -2.31
N LEU A 56 -1.08 7.65 -2.25
CA LEU A 56 -0.58 6.63 -3.17
C LEU A 56 -1.64 6.41 -4.24
N VAL A 57 -1.33 6.77 -5.49
CA VAL A 57 -2.30 6.91 -6.59
C VAL A 57 -1.92 6.01 -7.75
N ASN A 58 -2.84 5.18 -8.23
CA ASN A 58 -2.68 4.45 -9.47
C ASN A 58 -3.05 5.36 -10.65
N LYS A 59 -2.07 5.68 -11.50
CA LYS A 59 -2.23 6.52 -12.69
C LYS A 59 -3.13 5.92 -13.76
N ALA A 60 -3.17 4.60 -13.91
CA ALA A 60 -4.00 3.96 -14.94
C ALA A 60 -5.48 4.05 -14.57
N THR A 61 -5.82 3.89 -13.29
CA THR A 61 -7.21 3.91 -12.84
C THR A 61 -7.65 5.28 -12.29
N GLY A 62 -6.70 6.15 -11.95
CA GLY A 62 -6.97 7.40 -11.25
C GLY A 62 -7.43 7.20 -9.81
N GLN A 63 -7.20 6.02 -9.22
CA GLN A 63 -7.66 5.69 -7.86
C GLN A 63 -6.52 5.77 -6.85
N ALA A 64 -6.83 6.22 -5.64
CA ALA A 64 -5.91 6.25 -4.52
C ALA A 64 -6.19 5.14 -3.50
N LEU A 65 -5.13 4.73 -2.81
CA LEU A 65 -5.21 3.83 -1.68
C LEU A 65 -5.86 4.57 -0.50
N LYS A 66 -6.97 4.02 -0.01
CA LYS A 66 -7.73 4.55 1.12
C LYS A 66 -7.56 3.64 2.33
N HIS A 67 -7.25 4.25 3.47
CA HIS A 67 -7.26 3.57 4.75
C HIS A 67 -8.71 3.34 5.23
N SER A 68 -8.91 2.20 5.86
CA SER A 68 -10.20 1.79 6.44
C SER A 68 -10.38 2.30 7.88
N ILE A 69 -11.52 1.98 8.49
CA ILE A 69 -11.92 2.52 9.80
C ILE A 69 -11.30 1.81 11.01
N GLY A 70 -10.53 0.73 10.83
CA GLY A 70 -9.97 -0.02 11.95
C GLY A 70 -9.09 -1.21 11.58
N VAL A 71 -8.56 -1.84 12.62
CA VAL A 71 -7.68 -3.03 12.55
C VAL A 71 -8.40 -4.17 11.82
N THR A 72 -7.64 -4.95 11.05
CA THR A 72 -8.10 -6.07 10.20
C THR A 72 -8.90 -5.68 8.95
N TYR A 73 -9.35 -4.42 8.83
CA TYR A 73 -10.11 -4.01 7.65
C TYR A 73 -9.18 -3.86 6.43
N PRO A 74 -9.59 -4.38 5.26
CA PRO A 74 -8.83 -4.22 4.03
C PRO A 74 -8.76 -2.75 3.63
N VAL A 75 -7.65 -2.35 3.03
CA VAL A 75 -7.56 -1.05 2.37
C VAL A 75 -8.40 -1.03 1.10
N GLN A 76 -8.86 0.15 0.70
CA GLN A 76 -9.76 0.32 -0.43
C GLN A 76 -9.09 1.11 -1.56
N LEU A 77 -9.62 0.98 -2.77
CA LEU A 77 -9.31 1.88 -3.88
C LEU A 77 -10.50 2.80 -4.12
N VAL A 78 -10.25 4.10 -4.15
CA VAL A 78 -11.28 5.13 -4.38
C VAL A 78 -10.79 6.15 -5.39
N ASP A 79 -11.71 6.78 -6.12
CA ASP A 79 -11.36 7.79 -7.12
C ASP A 79 -10.60 8.95 -6.46
N TYR A 80 -9.42 9.27 -7.00
CA TYR A 80 -8.54 10.29 -6.44
C TYR A 80 -8.89 11.67 -7.00
N ASN A 81 -9.15 12.64 -6.11
CA ASN A 81 -9.33 14.04 -6.49
C ASN A 81 -8.25 14.90 -5.82
N PRO A 82 -7.18 15.30 -6.56
CA PRO A 82 -6.11 16.13 -6.01
C PRO A 82 -6.53 17.57 -5.71
N GLY A 83 -7.76 17.98 -6.06
CA GLY A 83 -8.36 19.28 -5.73
C GLY A 83 -9.16 19.28 -4.42
N LYS A 84 -9.44 18.11 -3.84
CA LYS A 84 -10.20 17.97 -2.60
C LYS A 84 -9.34 17.32 -1.52
N LEU A 85 -9.25 17.94 -0.36
CA LEU A 85 -8.63 17.31 0.80
C LEU A 85 -9.51 16.15 1.27
N ASP A 86 -9.02 14.93 1.09
CA ASP A 86 -9.56 13.72 1.69
C ASP A 86 -8.45 13.05 2.51
N LYS A 87 -8.53 13.14 3.84
CA LYS A 87 -7.53 12.55 4.73
C LYS A 87 -7.54 11.02 4.68
N THR A 88 -8.63 10.39 4.21
CA THR A 88 -8.76 8.94 4.17
C THR A 88 -7.87 8.28 3.12
N VAL A 89 -7.37 9.05 2.14
CA VAL A 89 -6.41 8.59 1.13
C VAL A 89 -4.98 9.05 1.40
N LEU A 90 -4.75 9.72 2.53
CA LEU A 90 -3.44 10.25 2.91
C LEU A 90 -2.75 9.31 3.90
N TRP A 91 -1.50 9.05 3.59
CA TRP A 91 -0.61 8.18 4.35
C TRP A 91 0.64 8.95 4.75
N THR A 92 1.34 8.48 5.77
CA THR A 92 2.69 8.93 6.12
C THR A 92 3.65 7.76 6.13
N MET A 93 4.94 8.05 5.92
CA MET A 93 6.00 7.09 6.20
C MET A 93 6.62 7.46 7.53
N GLY A 94 6.58 6.55 8.49
CA GLY A 94 7.19 6.76 9.80
C GLY A 94 8.73 6.76 9.76
N ARG A 95 9.34 6.59 10.93
CA ARG A 95 10.79 6.52 11.07
C ARG A 95 11.42 5.42 10.20
N ASN A 96 12.68 5.62 9.84
CA ASN A 96 13.46 4.57 9.16
C ASN A 96 13.69 3.39 10.12
N LEU A 97 13.43 2.18 9.65
CA LEU A 97 13.55 0.93 10.39
C LEU A 97 14.80 0.12 10.01
N GLY A 98 15.64 0.65 9.11
CA GLY A 98 16.78 -0.05 8.52
C GLY A 98 16.53 -0.32 7.03
N ASP A 99 17.60 -0.35 6.22
CA ASP A 99 17.59 -0.72 4.79
C ASP A 99 16.57 0.04 3.92
N GLY A 100 16.14 1.24 4.35
CA GLY A 100 15.17 2.06 3.63
C GLY A 100 13.70 1.70 3.88
N TYR A 101 13.42 0.77 4.79
CA TYR A 101 12.07 0.37 5.18
C TYR A 101 11.48 1.29 6.26
N ARG A 102 10.16 1.47 6.18
CA ARG A 102 9.36 2.34 7.05
C ARG A 102 7.97 1.74 7.25
N ALA A 103 7.30 2.12 8.33
CA ALA A 103 5.86 1.89 8.45
C ALA A 103 5.12 2.87 7.54
N ILE A 104 4.11 2.40 6.81
CA ILE A 104 3.13 3.27 6.13
C ILE A 104 1.88 3.34 6.99
N ARG A 105 1.49 4.55 7.38
CA ARG A 105 0.47 4.79 8.43
C ARG A 105 -0.64 5.69 7.93
N ALA A 106 -1.85 5.52 8.44
CA ALA A 106 -2.92 6.49 8.19
C ALA A 106 -2.51 7.86 8.76
N VAL A 107 -2.67 8.93 7.98
CA VAL A 107 -2.19 10.28 8.39
C VAL A 107 -2.89 10.79 9.66
N ASP A 108 -4.14 10.38 9.87
CA ASP A 108 -5.01 10.81 10.95
C ASP A 108 -5.08 9.81 12.11
N ASN A 109 -4.44 8.64 11.97
CA ASN A 109 -4.29 7.67 13.04
C ASN A 109 -3.03 6.81 12.83
N ILE A 110 -1.93 7.22 13.47
CA ILE A 110 -0.62 6.56 13.30
C ILE A 110 -0.55 5.16 13.92
N HIS A 111 -1.56 4.74 14.70
CA HIS A 111 -1.65 3.38 15.23
C HIS A 111 -2.12 2.37 14.18
N LEU A 112 -2.71 2.84 13.07
CA LEU A 112 -3.13 2.00 11.95
C LEU A 112 -2.09 2.02 10.83
N ASN A 113 -1.49 0.86 10.60
CA ASN A 113 -0.37 0.65 9.69
C ASN A 113 -0.79 -0.28 8.56
N LEU A 114 -0.21 -0.11 7.37
CA LEU A 114 -0.31 -1.13 6.34
C LEU A 114 0.31 -2.44 6.82
N ASP A 115 -0.42 -3.54 6.62
CA ASP A 115 -0.03 -4.90 6.98
C ASP A 115 -0.39 -5.85 5.84
N ALA A 116 0.54 -6.73 5.48
CA ALA A 116 0.29 -7.84 4.57
C ALA A 116 -0.43 -8.97 5.33
N TYR A 117 -1.74 -9.07 5.15
CA TYR A 117 -2.58 -9.98 5.95
C TYR A 117 -2.13 -11.43 5.80
N GLU A 118 -1.95 -12.12 6.94
CA GLU A 118 -1.48 -13.51 7.01
C GLU A 118 -0.19 -13.82 6.23
N GLY A 119 0.64 -12.81 5.91
CA GLY A 119 1.96 -12.95 5.30
C GLY A 119 3.00 -13.59 6.23
N ILE A 120 2.72 -14.79 6.73
CA ILE A 120 3.54 -15.53 7.68
C ILE A 120 4.54 -16.37 6.87
N PRO A 121 5.85 -16.17 7.04
CA PRO A 121 6.90 -16.90 6.30
C PRO A 121 6.70 -18.42 6.25
N LYS A 122 6.40 -19.02 7.41
CA LYS A 122 6.20 -20.47 7.55
C LYS A 122 4.98 -21.01 6.81
N LEU A 123 4.07 -20.15 6.38
CA LEU A 123 2.84 -20.50 5.67
C LEU A 123 2.87 -20.05 4.19
N GLY A 124 4.04 -19.72 3.66
CA GLY A 124 4.21 -19.26 2.27
C GLY A 124 4.50 -17.77 2.14
N GLY A 125 4.58 -17.04 3.26
CA GLY A 125 4.95 -15.62 3.27
C GLY A 125 3.92 -14.74 2.59
N VAL A 126 4.36 -13.55 2.20
CA VAL A 126 3.56 -12.69 1.34
C VAL A 126 3.64 -13.26 -0.10
N HIS A 127 2.55 -13.27 -0.85
CA HIS A 127 2.51 -13.84 -2.20
C HIS A 127 1.37 -13.22 -3.01
N ASP A 128 1.22 -13.56 -4.28
CA ASP A 128 0.17 -13.03 -5.14
C ASP A 128 -1.22 -13.21 -4.54
N GLY A 129 -1.98 -12.12 -4.50
CA GLY A 129 -3.31 -12.10 -3.90
C GLY A 129 -3.33 -11.97 -2.36
N THR A 130 -2.19 -11.89 -1.66
CA THR A 130 -2.15 -11.43 -0.26
C THR A 130 -2.87 -10.09 -0.12
N HIS A 131 -3.85 -10.06 0.77
CA HIS A 131 -4.62 -8.84 1.05
C HIS A 131 -3.79 -7.86 1.86
N ILE A 132 -3.94 -6.56 1.54
CA ILE A 132 -3.39 -5.49 2.36
C ILE A 132 -4.49 -4.99 3.29
N VAL A 133 -4.20 -4.95 4.60
CA VAL A 133 -5.13 -4.52 5.64
C VAL A 133 -4.50 -3.42 6.49
N LEU A 134 -5.32 -2.81 7.35
CA LEU A 134 -4.82 -2.01 8.47
C LEU A 134 -4.58 -2.87 9.70
N TRP A 135 -3.50 -2.59 10.43
CA TRP A 135 -3.20 -3.28 11.68
C TRP A 135 -2.48 -2.40 12.70
N ASP A 136 -2.55 -2.79 13.98
CA ASP A 136 -1.70 -2.23 15.03
C ASP A 136 -0.22 -2.48 14.71
N TRP A 137 0.65 -1.58 15.18
CA TRP A 137 2.09 -1.73 15.00
C TRP A 137 2.67 -2.85 15.89
N PHE A 138 3.15 -3.92 15.25
CA PHE A 138 3.90 -5.01 15.89
C PHE A 138 5.37 -5.05 15.45
N GLY A 139 5.76 -4.26 14.44
CA GLY A 139 7.14 -4.16 13.96
C GLY A 139 7.69 -5.41 13.28
N ASN A 140 6.80 -6.32 12.88
CA ASN A 140 7.13 -7.50 12.09
C ASN A 140 7.36 -7.13 10.61
N ASP A 141 7.86 -8.08 9.83
CA ASP A 141 8.31 -7.81 8.46
C ASP A 141 7.17 -7.48 7.49
N LYS A 142 5.98 -8.03 7.71
CA LYS A 142 4.76 -7.73 6.94
C LYS A 142 4.22 -6.30 7.15
N GLN A 143 4.81 -5.52 8.05
CA GLN A 143 4.49 -4.11 8.31
C GLN A 143 5.62 -3.16 7.88
N LYS A 144 6.67 -3.68 7.24
CA LYS A 144 7.83 -2.91 6.77
C LYS A 144 7.73 -2.71 5.27
N TRP A 145 7.72 -1.44 4.87
CA TRP A 145 7.46 -1.03 3.50
C TRP A 145 8.55 -0.10 3.00
N THR A 146 8.90 -0.17 1.72
CA THR A 146 9.69 0.87 1.07
C THR A 146 9.08 1.24 -0.28
N ILE A 147 9.26 2.50 -0.69
CA ILE A 147 8.78 3.01 -1.99
C ILE A 147 10.02 3.32 -2.83
N VAL A 148 10.23 2.56 -3.90
CA VAL A 148 11.43 2.66 -4.74
C VAL A 148 11.17 3.54 -5.97
N ALA A 149 12.09 4.48 -6.20
CA ALA A 149 11.92 5.62 -7.11
C ALA A 149 11.92 5.30 -8.61
N TYR A 150 12.01 4.05 -9.06
CA TYR A 150 12.04 3.75 -10.50
C TYR A 150 10.65 3.68 -11.16
N TYR A 151 9.58 3.36 -10.41
CA TYR A 151 8.19 3.32 -10.91
C TYR A 151 7.12 3.50 -9.81
N GLY A 152 7.48 4.03 -8.63
CA GLY A 152 6.56 4.09 -7.48
C GLY A 152 6.16 2.73 -6.93
N LYS A 153 7.07 1.75 -7.02
CA LYS A 153 6.86 0.38 -6.52
C LYS A 153 6.93 0.37 -5.00
N MET A 154 5.91 -0.17 -4.33
CA MET A 154 6.02 -0.59 -2.93
C MET A 154 6.67 -1.96 -2.87
N VAL A 155 7.53 -2.18 -1.89
CA VAL A 155 8.28 -3.42 -1.69
C VAL A 155 8.11 -3.91 -0.26
N PHE A 156 7.98 -5.23 -0.10
CA PHE A 156 7.80 -5.93 1.16
C PHE A 156 9.10 -6.69 1.47
N TYR A 157 9.33 -6.98 2.75
CA TYR A 157 10.55 -7.64 3.21
C TYR A 157 10.32 -9.14 3.49
N GLU A 158 11.09 -10.00 2.82
CA GLU A 158 11.39 -11.36 3.29
C GLU A 158 12.73 -11.85 2.70
N GLY A 159 13.88 -11.36 3.20
CA GLY A 159 15.21 -11.96 2.98
C GLY A 159 15.90 -11.80 1.59
N LEU A 160 17.06 -11.11 1.60
CA LEU A 160 18.15 -10.95 0.58
C LEU A 160 17.87 -10.29 -0.80
N ASN A 161 18.15 -8.98 -0.85
CA ASN A 161 18.61 -8.10 -1.95
C ASN A 161 18.72 -8.66 -3.39
N THR A 162 17.61 -8.98 -4.05
CA THR A 162 17.61 -9.04 -5.53
C THR A 162 16.31 -8.49 -6.12
N PHE A 163 16.42 -7.49 -6.99
CA PHE A 163 15.29 -6.86 -7.68
C PHE A 163 15.23 -7.36 -9.13
N TYR A 164 14.07 -7.87 -9.55
CA TYR A 164 13.83 -8.22 -10.96
C TYR A 164 12.61 -7.47 -11.49
N ASN A 165 12.78 -6.75 -12.60
CA ASN A 165 11.67 -6.08 -13.28
C ASN A 165 10.84 -7.11 -14.05
N VAL A 166 9.57 -7.23 -13.69
CA VAL A 166 8.58 -7.94 -14.51
C VAL A 166 8.11 -6.99 -15.61
N ARG A 167 8.28 -7.41 -16.86
CA ARG A 167 7.53 -6.89 -18.00
C ARG A 167 6.28 -7.75 -18.16
N ILE A 168 5.15 -7.10 -18.41
CA ILE A 168 3.97 -7.69 -19.03
C ILE A 168 4.30 -8.26 -20.40
#